data_AF-A0A939SU55-F1
#
_entry.id   AF-A0A939SU55-F1
#
_cell.length_a   1.000
_cell.length_b   1.000
_cell.length_c   1.000
_cell.angle_alpha   90.00
_cell.angle_beta   90.00
_cell.angle_gamma   90.00
#
_symmetry.space_group_name_H-M   'P 1'
#
loop_
_entity.id
_entity.type
_entity.pdbx_description
1 polymer ?
#
loop_
_entity_poly.entity_id
_entity_poly.type
_entity_poly.pdbx_seq_one_letter_code
_entity_poly.pdbx_strand_id
1 'polypeptide(L)' 'MEFTLPKLSDGEHSLSTTVSDTKGHTSGHSPDFVLTVDTTVAPVSDLQVTDDVAQHTGR' A
#
# COMPACT_ATOMS: atom_id res chain seq x y z
N MET A 1 -21.73 14.87 0.99
CA MET A 1 -21.06 14.32 2.19
C MET A 1 -20.10 13.27 1.66
N GLU A 2 -18.80 13.50 1.79
CA GLU A 2 -17.78 12.51 1.42
C GLU A 2 -17.45 11.66 2.66
N PHE A 3 -17.37 10.35 2.49
CA PHE A 3 -16.88 9.43 3.50
C PHE A 3 -15.65 8.74 2.92
N THR A 4 -14.48 9.25 3.26
CA THR A 4 -13.19 8.66 2.87
C THR A 4 -12.71 7.79 4.01
N LEU A 5 -12.61 6.48 3.76
CA LEU A 5 -12.08 5.51 4.72
C LEU A 5 -10.60 5.84 5.06
N PRO A 6 -10.15 5.65 6.31
CA PRO A 6 -8.75 5.81 6.65
C PRO A 6 -7.90 4.79 5.88
N LYS A 7 -6.79 5.25 5.30
CA LYS A 7 -5.79 4.35 4.72
C LYS A 7 -5.15 3.51 5.82
N LEU A 8 -4.86 2.26 5.51
CA LEU A 8 -4.13 1.37 6.39
C LEU A 8 -2.69 1.87 6.53
N SER A 9 -2.20 2.02 7.76
CA SER A 9 -0.81 2.42 8.03
C SER A 9 0.16 1.28 7.76
N ASP A 10 1.43 1.61 7.53
CA ASP A 10 2.50 0.61 7.51
C ASP A 10 2.55 -0.18 8.83
N GLY A 11 2.97 -1.44 8.75
CA GLY A 11 3.03 -2.37 9.88
C GLY A 11 2.22 -3.65 9.68
N GLU A 12 2.15 -4.46 10.74
CA GLU A 12 1.42 -5.74 10.74
C GLU A 12 -0.07 -5.55 11.06
N HIS A 13 -0.91 -6.25 10.32
CA HIS A 13 -2.36 -6.28 10.47
C HIS A 13 -2.85 -7.73 10.48
N SER A 14 -3.64 -8.11 11.48
CA SER A 14 -4.25 -9.44 11.55
C SER A 14 -5.67 -9.42 10.96
N LEU A 15 -5.94 -10.37 10.07
CA LEU A 15 -7.26 -10.60 9.50
C LEU A 15 -7.78 -11.97 9.89
N SER A 16 -9.02 -12.02 10.37
CA SER A 16 -9.76 -13.24 10.62
C SER A 16 -11.19 -13.10 10.11
N THR A 17 -11.84 -14.24 9.88
CA THR A 17 -13.21 -14.29 9.37
C THR A 17 -14.11 -15.09 10.29
N THR A 18 -15.40 -14.75 10.27
CA THR A 18 -16.48 -15.53 10.88
C THR A 18 -17.55 -15.81 9.83
N VAL A 19 -18.30 -16.90 10.02
CA VAL A 19 -19.41 -17.27 9.13
C VAL A 19 -20.69 -17.21 9.94
N SER A 20 -21.69 -16.49 9.44
CA SER A 20 -23.04 -16.47 10.01
C SER A 20 -24.04 -17.14 9.07
N ASP A 21 -24.91 -17.97 9.63
CA ASP A 21 -26.04 -18.54 8.88
C ASP A 21 -27.29 -17.62 8.91
N THR A 22 -28.29 -17.91 8.08
CA THR A 22 -29.54 -17.13 8.01
C THR A 22 -30.40 -17.23 9.28
N LYS A 23 -30.13 -18.20 10.15
CA LYS A 23 -30.80 -18.38 11.46
C LYS A 23 -30.08 -17.61 12.58
N GLY A 24 -28.96 -16.95 12.27
CA GLY A 24 -28.21 -16.11 13.20
C GLY A 24 -27.16 -16.84 14.02
N HIS A 25 -26.78 -18.08 13.67
CA HIS A 25 -25.61 -18.70 14.31
C HIS A 25 -24.33 -18.21 13.64
N THR A 26 -23.34 -17.84 14.46
CA THR A 26 -22.03 -17.40 13.99
C THR A 26 -20.96 -18.39 14.45
N SER A 27 -20.01 -18.72 13.57
CA SER A 27 -18.84 -19.54 13.89
C SER A 27 -17.87 -18.82 14.83
N GLY A 28 -16.86 -19.56 15.33
CA GLY A 28 -15.65 -18.95 15.86
C GLY A 28 -14.83 -18.24 14.77
N HIS A 29 -13.83 -17.47 15.19
CA HIS A 29 -12.85 -16.87 14.28
C HIS A 29 -11.99 -17.94 13.61
N SER A 30 -11.67 -17.73 12.33
CA SER A 30 -10.58 -18.44 11.65
C SER A 30 -9.24 -18.14 12.33
N PRO A 31 -8.19 -18.95 12.09
CA PRO A 31 -6.81 -18.53 12.37
C PRO A 31 -6.50 -17.18 11.73
N ASP A 32 -5.56 -16.45 12.34
CA ASP A 32 -5.15 -15.13 11.85
C ASP A 32 -4.32 -15.24 10.57
N PHE A 33 -4.65 -14.39 9.60
CA PHE A 33 -3.79 -14.07 8.47
C PHE A 33 -3.07 -12.75 8.76
N VAL A 34 -1.74 -12.78 8.82
CA VAL A 34 -0.92 -11.59 9.08
C VAL A 34 -0.55 -10.93 7.75
N LEU A 35 -1.00 -9.69 7.56
CA LEU A 35 -0.66 -8.82 6.44
C LEU A 35 0.30 -7.73 6.91
N THR A 36 1.49 -7.66 6.32
CA THR A 36 2.39 -6.53 6.52
C THR A 36 2.21 -5.51 5.40
N VAL A 37 1.91 -4.27 5.76
CA VAL A 37 1.87 -3.13 4.84
C VAL A 37 3.21 -2.41 4.91
N ASP A 38 3.84 -2.24 3.75
CA ASP A 38 5.02 -1.40 3.57
C ASP A 38 4.84 -0.57 2.29
N THR A 39 4.68 0.74 2.49
CA THR A 39 4.52 1.75 1.45
C THR A 39 5.74 2.68 1.38
N THR A 40 6.82 2.33 2.08
CA THR A 40 8.03 3.12 2.08
C THR A 40 8.70 3.07 0.71
N VAL A 41 8.95 4.24 0.14
CA VAL A 41 9.65 4.37 -1.14
C VAL A 41 11.09 4.72 -0.85
N ALA A 42 12.02 3.95 -1.43
CA ALA A 42 13.43 4.31 -1.40
C ALA A 42 13.67 5.55 -2.28
N PRO A 43 14.31 6.62 -1.77
CA PRO A 43 14.64 7.78 -2.59
C PRO A 43 15.69 7.40 -3.64
N VAL A 44 15.48 7.82 -4.88
CA VAL A 44 16.52 7.69 -5.91
C VAL A 44 17.51 8.83 -5.75
N SER A 45 18.79 8.50 -5.62
CA SER A 45 19.91 9.44 -5.55
C SER A 45 20.85 9.22 -6.74
N ASP A 46 21.79 10.15 -6.96
CA ASP A 46 22.85 10.02 -7.98
C ASP A 46 22.35 9.94 -9.43
N LEU A 47 21.26 10.64 -9.77
CA LEU A 47 20.86 10.81 -11.16
C LEU A 47 21.92 11.66 -11.90
N GLN A 48 22.69 11.01 -12.77
CA GLN A 48 23.55 11.68 -13.72
C GLN A 48 22.83 11.83 -15.06
N VAL A 49 22.65 13.08 -15.51
CA VAL A 49 22.18 13.39 -16.86
C VAL A 49 23.39 13.89 -17.65
N THR A 50 23.70 13.23 -18.75
CA THR A 50 24.75 13.66 -19.67
C THR A 50 24.10 13.90 -21.03
N ASP A 51 24.19 15.14 -21.51
CA ASP A 51 23.85 15.51 -22.88
C ASP A 51 25.15 15.56 -23.68
N ASP A 52 25.25 14.73 -24.71
CA ASP A 52 26.42 14.57 -25.57
C ASP A 52 26.34 15.41 -26.85
N VAL A 53 25.36 16.31 -26.95
CA VAL A 53 25.16 17.17 -28.11
C VAL A 53 25.72 18.57 -27.81
N ALA A 54 26.64 19.04 -28.66
CA ALA A 54 27.23 20.37 -28.52
C ALA A 54 26.14 21.46 -28.50
N GLN A 55 26.29 22.48 -27.65
CA GLN A 55 25.36 23.60 -27.58
C GLN A 55 25.15 24.21 -28.97
N HIS A 56 23.98 24.01 -29.55
CA HIS A 56 23.49 24.91 -30.58
C HIS A 56 22.99 26.16 -29.85
N THR A 57 23.88 27.13 -29.61
CA THR A 57 23.46 28.49 -29.27
C THR A 57 22.76 29.06 -30.49
N GLY A 58 21.44 28.90 -30.54
CA GLY A 58 20.57 29.57 -31.50
C GLY A 58 20.60 31.07 -31.25
N ARG A 59 20.98 31.81 -32.30
CA ARG A 59 21.07 33.27 -32.36
C ARG A 59 19.74 33.96 -32.06
#